data_AF-A0A7V8AH20-F1
#
_entry.id   AF-A0A7V8AH20-F1
#
_cell.length_a   1.000
_cell.length_b   1.000
_cell.length_c   1.000
_cell.angle_alpha   90.00
_cell.angle_beta   90.00
_cell.angle_gamma   90.00
#
_symmetry.space_group_name_H-M   'P 1'
#
loop_
_entity.id
_entity.type
_entity.pdbx_description
1 polymer ?
#
loop_
_entity_poly.entity_id
_entity_poly.type
_entity_poly.pdbx_seq_one_letter_code
_entity_poly.pdbx_strand_id
1 'polypeptide(L)'
;MKLELKGVQLGSLVLSSVPAVLFFLGVLGGVITFFFVQNPQVAYMGFGQKLLAVSVFSLLYMLLMAALIVIAAFIYNILTTVVGLRGVRFEIEELAEGE
;
A
#
# COMPACT_ATOMS: atom_id res chain seq x y z
N MET A 1 -11.69 24.47 9.86
CA MET A 1 -11.64 23.59 11.07
C MET A 1 -10.22 23.01 11.23
N LYS A 2 -9.75 22.71 12.46
CA LYS A 2 -8.47 22.00 12.70
C LYS A 2 -8.75 20.52 13.00
N LEU A 3 -8.48 19.62 12.05
CA LEU A 3 -8.62 18.17 12.22
C LEU A 3 -7.27 17.56 12.58
N GLU A 4 -7.20 16.82 13.70
CA GLU A 4 -6.00 16.07 14.10
C GLU A 4 -6.28 14.56 14.06
N LEU A 5 -5.58 13.85 13.18
CA LEU A 5 -5.71 12.40 13.01
C LEU A 5 -4.87 11.69 14.07
N LYS A 6 -5.48 11.38 15.23
CA LYS A 6 -4.77 10.71 16.35
C LYS A 6 -4.74 9.19 16.26
N GLY A 7 -5.51 8.57 15.37
CA GLY A 7 -5.55 7.12 15.26
C GLY A 7 -5.99 6.65 13.88
N VAL A 8 -5.35 5.60 13.42
CA VAL A 8 -5.65 4.91 12.16
C VAL A 8 -6.31 3.57 12.50
N GLN A 9 -7.54 3.36 12.02
CA GLN A 9 -8.20 2.07 12.19
C GLN A 9 -7.56 1.02 11.28
N LEU A 10 -6.95 -0.02 11.86
CA LEU A 10 -6.28 -1.07 11.07
C LEU A 10 -7.23 -1.81 10.13
N GLY A 11 -8.50 -1.98 10.52
CA GLY A 11 -9.51 -2.60 9.67
C GLY A 11 -9.79 -1.83 8.38
N SER A 12 -9.70 -0.50 8.40
CA SER A 12 -9.90 0.30 7.19
C SER A 12 -8.74 0.18 6.22
N LEU A 13 -7.54 -0.19 6.67
CA LEU A 13 -6.41 -0.43 5.77
C LEU A 13 -6.56 -1.76 5.00
N VAL A 14 -7.10 -2.79 5.66
CA VAL A 14 -7.20 -4.13 5.07
C VAL A 14 -8.49 -4.32 4.26
N LEU A 15 -9.57 -3.65 4.63
CA LEU A 15 -10.87 -3.75 3.93
C LEU A 15 -11.14 -2.60 2.94
N SER A 16 -10.15 -1.75 2.68
CA SER A 16 -10.28 -0.66 1.69
C SER A 16 -9.79 -1.06 0.30
N SER A 17 -9.69 -0.08 -0.59
CA SER A 17 -9.06 -0.20 -1.91
C SER A 17 -7.54 -0.38 -1.85
N VAL A 18 -6.88 -0.18 -0.69
CA VAL A 18 -5.42 -0.25 -0.57
C VAL A 18 -4.86 -1.60 -1.03
N PRO A 19 -5.35 -2.77 -0.57
CA PRO A 19 -4.84 -4.06 -1.05
C PRO A 19 -5.06 -4.27 -2.55
N ALA A 20 -6.18 -3.79 -3.11
CA ALA A 20 -6.43 -3.87 -4.55
C ALA A 20 -5.40 -3.05 -5.34
N VAL A 21 -5.10 -1.82 -4.91
CA VAL A 21 -4.06 -0.97 -5.52
C VAL A 21 -2.71 -1.66 -5.44
N LEU A 22 -2.34 -2.19 -4.27
CA LEU A 22 -1.07 -2.93 -4.10
C LEU A 22 -0.99 -4.16 -4.99
N PHE A 23 -2.09 -4.89 -5.18
CA PHE A 23 -2.15 -6.01 -6.09
C PHE A 23 -1.86 -5.58 -7.54
N PHE A 24 -2.50 -4.52 -8.04
CA PHE A 24 -2.26 -4.03 -9.40
C PHE A 24 -0.83 -3.48 -9.59
N LEU A 25 -0.26 -2.83 -8.57
CA LEU A 25 1.15 -2.45 -8.57
C LEU A 25 2.06 -3.69 -8.63
N GLY A 26 1.71 -4.75 -7.89
CA GLY A 26 2.35 -6.06 -7.98
C GLY A 26 2.27 -6.66 -9.38
N VAL A 27 1.10 -6.58 -10.04
CA VAL A 27 0.93 -7.05 -11.43
C VAL A 27 1.83 -6.29 -12.37
N LEU A 28 1.83 -4.95 -12.31
CA LEU A 28 2.70 -4.13 -13.14
C LEU A 28 4.19 -4.46 -12.92
N GLY A 29 4.62 -4.53 -11.66
CA GLY A 29 5.99 -4.89 -11.29
C GLY A 29 6.38 -6.30 -11.75
N GLY A 30 5.48 -7.27 -11.60
CA GLY A 30 5.66 -8.64 -12.05
C GLY A 30 5.77 -8.72 -13.57
N VAL A 31 4.87 -8.08 -14.31
CA VAL A 31 4.91 -8.04 -15.77
C VAL A 31 6.24 -7.46 -16.25
N ILE A 32 6.67 -6.32 -15.70
CA ILE A 32 7.97 -5.74 -16.03
C ILE A 32 9.10 -6.74 -15.75
N THR A 33 9.10 -7.36 -14.57
CA THR A 33 10.18 -8.27 -14.13
C THR A 33 10.28 -9.55 -14.95
N PHE A 34 9.16 -10.19 -15.29
CA PHE A 34 9.15 -11.50 -15.95
C PHE A 34 9.07 -11.43 -17.48
N PHE A 35 8.55 -10.33 -18.05
CA PHE A 35 8.37 -10.17 -19.49
C PHE A 35 9.34 -9.19 -20.14
N PHE A 36 9.65 -8.07 -19.49
CA PHE A 36 10.42 -6.99 -20.10
C PHE A 36 11.89 -6.98 -19.68
N VAL A 37 12.16 -7.26 -18.41
CA VAL A 37 13.53 -7.33 -17.90
C VAL A 37 14.19 -8.65 -18.32
N GLN A 38 15.37 -8.55 -18.92
CA GLN A 38 16.19 -9.72 -19.23
C GLN A 38 16.82 -10.26 -17.95
N ASN A 39 16.09 -11.11 -17.25
CA ASN A 39 16.57 -11.77 -16.06
C ASN A 39 16.98 -13.23 -16.39
N PRO A 40 18.28 -13.59 -16.25
CA PRO A 40 18.77 -14.93 -16.56
C PRO A 40 18.12 -16.03 -15.70
N GLN A 41 17.61 -15.69 -14.52
CA GLN A 41 16.93 -16.63 -13.62
C GLN A 41 15.53 -17.05 -14.11
N VAL A 42 14.94 -16.32 -15.06
CA VAL A 42 13.61 -16.60 -15.60
C VAL A 42 13.60 -16.69 -17.13
N ALA A 43 14.79 -16.65 -17.74
CA ALA A 43 14.97 -16.70 -19.19
C ALA A 43 14.49 -18.04 -19.79
N TYR A 44 14.59 -19.13 -19.03
CA TYR A 44 14.12 -20.45 -19.44
C TYR A 44 12.60 -20.65 -19.29
N MET A 45 11.89 -19.69 -18.68
CA MET A 45 10.46 -19.84 -18.41
C MET A 45 9.63 -19.58 -19.67
N GLY A 46 8.71 -20.51 -19.97
CA GLY A 46 7.70 -20.33 -21.02
C GLY A 46 6.65 -19.28 -20.63
N PHE A 47 5.85 -18.85 -21.62
CA PHE A 47 4.82 -17.81 -21.42
C PHE A 47 3.86 -18.10 -20.26
N GLY A 48 3.33 -19.32 -20.18
CA GLY A 48 2.40 -19.71 -19.10
C GLY A 48 3.06 -19.72 -17.72
N GLN A 49 4.34 -20.12 -17.63
CA GLN A 49 5.10 -20.08 -16.38
C GLN A 49 5.34 -18.64 -15.93
N LYS A 50 5.61 -17.73 -16.87
CA LYS A 50 5.74 -16.30 -16.60
C LYS A 50 4.43 -15.67 -16.11
N LEU A 51 3.29 -16.03 -16.71
CA LEU A 51 1.98 -15.58 -16.21
C LEU A 51 1.71 -16.06 -14.77
N LEU A 52 2.01 -17.32 -14.48
CA LEU A 52 1.87 -17.86 -13.13
C LEU A 52 2.80 -17.14 -12.14
N ALA A 53 4.05 -16.88 -12.55
CA ALA A 53 5.01 -16.13 -11.74
C ALA A 53 4.54 -14.70 -11.46
N VAL A 54 3.97 -14.00 -12.45
CA VAL A 54 3.34 -12.68 -12.25
C VAL A 54 2.23 -12.76 -11.21
N SER A 55 1.33 -13.73 -11.31
CA SER A 55 0.21 -13.89 -10.37
C SER A 55 0.69 -14.13 -8.93
N VAL A 56 1.63 -15.06 -8.74
CA VAL A 56 2.20 -15.37 -7.41
C VAL A 56 2.96 -14.16 -6.86
N PHE A 57 3.76 -13.50 -7.69
CA PHE A 57 4.48 -12.29 -7.31
C PHE A 57 3.53 -11.19 -6.86
N SER A 58 2.45 -10.96 -7.60
CA SER A 58 1.48 -9.89 -7.31
C SER A 58 0.75 -10.13 -5.99
N LEU A 59 0.36 -11.38 -5.73
CA LEU A 59 -0.26 -11.78 -4.47
C LEU A 59 0.71 -11.60 -3.29
N LEU A 60 1.94 -12.07 -3.44
CA LEU A 60 2.96 -11.95 -2.40
C LEU A 60 3.31 -10.48 -2.12
N TYR A 61 3.49 -9.69 -3.18
CA TYR A 61 3.75 -8.25 -3.08
C TYR A 61 2.64 -7.54 -2.32
N MET A 62 1.38 -7.77 -2.70
CA MET A 62 0.22 -7.19 -2.03
C MET A 62 0.19 -7.56 -0.54
N LEU A 63 0.41 -8.83 -0.21
CA LEU A 63 0.38 -9.32 1.17
C LEU A 63 1.50 -8.72 2.03
N LEU A 64 2.74 -8.72 1.52
CA LEU A 64 3.90 -8.16 2.23
C LEU A 64 3.75 -6.64 2.42
N MET A 65 3.32 -5.93 1.39
CA MET A 65 3.12 -4.49 1.47
C MET A 65 1.96 -4.13 2.40
N ALA A 66 0.84 -4.87 2.35
CA ALA A 66 -0.27 -4.66 3.27
C ALA A 66 0.17 -4.88 4.73
N ALA A 67 0.94 -5.94 5.00
CA ALA A 67 1.49 -6.19 6.33
C ALA A 67 2.39 -5.04 6.80
N LEU A 68 3.26 -4.53 5.92
CA LEU A 68 4.12 -3.39 6.22
C LEU A 68 3.31 -2.13 6.58
N ILE A 69 2.25 -1.82 5.82
CA ILE A 69 1.38 -0.66 6.10
C ILE A 69 0.66 -0.84 7.44
N VAL A 70 0.15 -2.05 7.74
CA VAL A 70 -0.49 -2.34 9.03
C VAL A 70 0.48 -2.16 10.19
N ILE A 71 1.72 -2.63 10.06
CA ILE A 71 2.77 -2.43 11.08
C ILE A 71 3.07 -0.93 11.24
N ALA A 72 3.21 -0.19 10.14
CA ALA A 72 3.44 1.25 10.19
C ALA A 72 2.29 2.01 10.88
N ALA A 73 1.05 1.66 10.57
CA ALA A 73 -0.14 2.23 11.22
C ALA A 73 -0.21 1.87 12.70
N PHE A 74 0.18 0.65 13.07
CA PHE A 74 0.27 0.23 14.47
C PHE A 74 1.31 1.04 15.23
N ILE A 75 2.51 1.23 14.68
CA ILE A 75 3.55 2.08 15.26
C ILE A 75 3.05 3.53 15.40
N TYR A 76 2.42 4.08 14.36
CA TYR A 76 1.82 5.41 14.39
C TYR A 76 0.85 5.55 15.56
N ASN A 77 -0.07 4.61 15.72
CA ASN A 77 -1.06 4.62 16.79
C ASN A 77 -0.41 4.56 18.18
N ILE A 78 0.67 3.79 18.36
CA ILE A 78 1.42 3.77 19.63
C ILE A 78 1.99 5.17 19.93
N LEU A 79 2.65 5.76 18.93
CA LEU A 79 3.30 7.07 19.08
C LEU A 79 2.29 8.18 19.39
N THR A 80 1.14 8.20 18.74
CA THR A 80 0.14 9.25 18.93
C THR A 80 -0.76 9.03 20.14
N THR A 81 -1.11 7.78 20.44
CA THR A 81 -2.11 7.45 21.48
C THR A 81 -1.47 7.15 22.83
N VAL A 82 -0.36 6.40 22.85
CA VAL A 82 0.29 5.95 24.08
C VAL A 82 1.36 6.94 24.53
N VAL A 83 2.23 7.37 23.62
CA VAL A 83 3.33 8.31 23.93
C VAL A 83 2.85 9.77 23.98
N GLY A 84 1.68 10.06 23.39
CA GLY A 84 1.08 11.39 23.39
C GLY A 84 1.74 12.38 22.42
N LEU A 85 2.46 11.88 21.41
CA LEU A 85 2.96 12.71 20.32
C LEU A 85 1.78 13.27 19.50
N ARG A 86 1.95 14.47 18.97
CA ARG A 86 0.92 15.09 18.12
C ARG A 86 0.80 14.32 16.80
N GLY A 87 -0.44 14.04 16.40
CA GLY A 87 -0.74 13.41 15.12
C GLY A 87 -0.65 14.38 13.94
N VAL A 88 -0.94 13.88 12.75
CA VAL A 88 -1.04 14.71 11.53
C VAL A 88 -2.21 15.69 11.68
N ARG A 89 -1.93 16.98 11.46
CA ARG A 89 -2.92 18.08 11.54
C ARG A 89 -3.22 18.59 10.14
N PHE A 90 -4.50 18.67 9.82
CA PHE A 90 -5.00 19.30 8.60
C PHE A 90 -5.67 20.62 8.98
N GLU A 91 -5.16 21.72 8.43
CA GLU A 91 -5.81 23.02 8.47
C GLU A 91 -6.62 23.14 7.18
N ILE A 92 -7.94 22.95 7.30
CA ILE A 92 -8.87 23.14 6.18
C ILE A 92 -9.38 24.56 6.28
N GLU A 93 -8.90 25.43 5.39
CA GLU A 93 -9.52 26.72 5.09
C GLU A 93 -10.75 26.45 4.22
N GLU A 94 -11.92 26.77 4.75
CA GLU A 94 -13.13 26.89 3.93
C GLU A 94 -12.99 28.18 3.13
N LEU A 95 -12.75 28.07 1.82
CA LEU A 95 -13.01 29.19 0.92
C LEU A 95 -14.50 29.49 1.04
N ALA A 96 -14.85 30.58 1.71
CA ALA A 96 -16.21 31.11 1.67
C ALA A 96 -16.57 31.29 0.20
N GLU A 97 -17.57 30.54 -0.26
CA GLU A 97 -18.16 30.74 -1.58
C GLU A 97 -18.50 32.22 -1.69
N GLY A 98 -17.94 32.86 -2.74
CA GLY A 98 -18.03 34.29 -2.96
C GLY A 98 -19.48 34.78 -2.99
N GLU A 99 -19.63 36.02 -2.54
CA GLU A 99 -20.80 36.88 -2.79
C GLU A 99 -21.17 36.97 -4.27
#